data_AF-A0A9P7C724-F1
#
_entry.id   AF-A0A9P7C724-F1
#
_cell.length_a   1.000
_cell.length_b   1.000
_cell.length_c   1.000
_cell.angle_alpha   90.00
_cell.angle_beta   90.00
_cell.angle_gamma   90.00
#
_symmetry.space_group_name_H-M   'P 1'
#
loop_
_entity.id
_entity.type
_entity.pdbx_description
1 polymer ?
#
loop_
_entity_poly.entity_id
_entity_poly.type
_entity_poly.pdbx_seq_one_letter_code
_entity_poly.pdbx_strand_id
1 'polypeptide(L)'
;MNYYIQQIESTIMDLIEEVYLKSKRLQYWSIARQAAGLLCKNVPSLTINITDLVIRQKQVSIGSGPLEYFISMPVAPDTLNKMITDHCSDDVREGPMVQEIITYLGNLIRTQPYLFEGILRLRTHYIIIALREEISRIHGCNEEEAIEQLMQLSPFELKSLLSTILSGPELSSKATVPSEQNSYIPLVITQESKAVVIKAQSGGYHAGNFAKVEINGTTMEANSRGIHVWVINLQKAMILERASFDTHISEEESQRFVDFLGSLMQGAVVVMASKDEFTEHLTDVALFSLEQMGSTMIRQVNYRDSYVFIAEIGAPHTVLEAHQLSTDGPTEMIEKVIQMDLTVTDKEITPETICHYFPNSNKLWLHRRKNDGSLNRVPSTHFFPQVWSVLDRSKGLMIKNHSLPRDPTVLEKTAEEFNFALAVESFLGWFADPAERQIAVEVLSTAYEDLPERKEQALDLPMIIERAIRKFWEKWCEINQKRFQKSTFFKEGTQFESHVDLARQLFFDLPSEGTESTSTYIKLTLAEFI
;
A
#
# COMPACT_ATOMS: atom_id res chain seq x y z
N MET A 1 29.76 34.35 -3.43
CA MET A 1 30.72 33.22 -3.34
C MET A 1 32.15 33.57 -3.77
N ASN A 2 32.36 34.58 -4.62
CA ASN A 2 33.71 34.96 -5.10
C ASN A 2 34.50 35.85 -4.12
N TYR A 3 34.14 35.84 -2.83
CA TYR A 3 34.87 36.63 -1.84
C TYR A 3 36.19 35.93 -1.53
N TYR A 4 37.30 36.66 -1.65
CA TYR A 4 38.65 36.15 -1.45
C TYR A 4 39.12 36.42 -0.02
N ILE A 5 39.61 35.38 0.66
CA ILE A 5 40.11 35.46 2.03
C ILE A 5 41.64 35.46 1.99
N GLN A 6 42.22 36.64 2.21
CA GLN A 6 43.65 36.87 2.03
C GLN A 6 44.53 36.02 2.96
N GLN A 7 44.08 35.71 4.18
CA GLN A 7 44.86 34.96 5.18
C GLN A 7 45.12 33.49 4.82
N ILE A 8 44.29 32.92 3.94
CA ILE A 8 44.34 31.51 3.52
C ILE A 8 44.41 31.36 2.00
N GLU A 9 44.66 32.46 1.30
CA GLU A 9 44.87 32.54 -0.16
C GLU A 9 43.82 31.79 -0.99
N SER A 10 42.54 31.84 -0.58
CA SER A 10 41.45 31.07 -1.18
C SER A 10 40.14 31.84 -1.23
N THR A 11 39.24 31.51 -2.17
CA THR A 11 37.87 32.06 -2.17
C THR A 11 36.92 31.23 -1.30
N ILE A 12 35.79 31.83 -0.88
CA ILE A 12 34.73 31.06 -0.19
C ILE A 12 34.26 29.87 -1.05
N MET A 13 34.21 30.04 -2.37
CA MET A 13 33.86 28.95 -3.29
C MET A 13 34.86 27.79 -3.22
N ASP A 14 36.16 28.07 -3.21
CA ASP A 14 37.21 27.05 -3.11
C ASP A 14 37.13 26.28 -1.78
N LEU A 15 36.83 26.99 -0.68
CA LEU A 15 36.69 26.38 0.64
C LEU A 15 35.44 25.48 0.73
N ILE A 16 34.31 25.90 0.15
CA ILE A 16 33.11 25.05 0.10
C ILE A 16 33.33 23.85 -0.82
N GLU A 17 34.08 24.00 -1.92
CA GLU A 17 34.50 22.87 -2.77
C GLU A 17 35.33 21.87 -1.98
N GLU A 18 36.27 22.34 -1.17
CA GLU A 18 37.07 21.49 -0.29
C GLU A 18 36.19 20.74 0.73
N VAL A 19 35.21 21.42 1.35
CA VAL A 19 34.22 20.80 2.24
C VAL A 19 33.43 19.74 1.50
N TYR A 20 32.92 20.03 0.30
CA TYR A 20 32.18 19.07 -0.52
C TYR A 20 32.99 17.79 -0.78
N LEU A 21 34.25 17.93 -1.21
CA LEU A 21 35.12 16.79 -1.51
C LEU A 21 35.46 15.97 -0.25
N LYS A 22 35.77 16.64 0.88
CA LYS A 22 36.04 15.97 2.16
C LYS A 22 34.82 15.24 2.70
N SER A 23 33.65 15.88 2.67
CA SER A 23 32.39 15.30 3.16
C SER A 23 32.01 14.07 2.37
N LYS A 24 32.19 14.06 1.03
CA LYS A 24 31.99 12.85 0.23
C LYS A 24 32.93 11.70 0.62
N ARG A 25 34.22 12.00 0.85
CA ARG A 25 35.21 11.00 1.26
C ARG A 25 34.92 10.43 2.66
N LEU A 26 34.47 11.28 3.57
CA LEU A 26 34.11 10.92 4.95
C LEU A 26 32.67 10.43 5.10
N GLN A 27 31.90 10.37 4.00
CA GLN A 27 30.51 9.93 3.96
C GLN A 27 29.55 10.80 4.81
N TYR A 28 29.86 12.09 4.99
CA TYR A 28 28.95 13.08 5.54
C TYR A 28 28.02 13.63 4.45
N TRP A 29 27.04 12.82 4.04
CA TRP A 29 26.18 13.10 2.88
C TRP A 29 25.31 14.35 3.04
N SER A 30 24.80 14.65 4.25
CA SER A 30 24.03 15.88 4.49
C SER A 30 24.87 17.12 4.23
N ILE A 31 26.12 17.12 4.71
CA ILE A 31 27.08 18.21 4.46
C ILE A 31 27.48 18.26 2.98
N ALA A 32 27.64 17.10 2.33
CA ALA A 32 27.95 17.05 0.91
C ALA A 32 26.82 17.64 0.05
N ARG A 33 25.55 17.35 0.37
CA ARG A 33 24.36 17.95 -0.27
C ARG A 33 24.31 19.44 0.00
N GLN A 34 24.53 19.87 1.24
CA GLN A 34 24.54 21.29 1.60
C GLN A 34 25.60 22.07 0.81
N ALA A 35 26.83 21.56 0.75
CA ALA A 35 27.91 22.17 -0.02
C ALA A 35 27.62 22.17 -1.53
N ALA A 36 27.04 21.08 -2.06
CA ALA A 36 26.66 20.99 -3.46
C ALA A 36 25.57 22.00 -3.85
N GLY A 37 24.56 22.19 -2.98
CA GLY A 37 23.49 23.16 -3.19
C GLY A 37 24.00 24.59 -3.12
N LEU A 38 24.84 24.90 -2.14
CA LEU A 38 25.52 26.19 -2.04
C LEU A 38 26.33 26.51 -3.31
N LEU A 39 27.09 25.53 -3.82
CA LEU A 39 27.89 25.66 -5.04
C LEU A 39 27.05 25.60 -6.34
N CYS A 40 25.73 25.43 -6.25
CA CYS A 40 24.83 25.22 -7.38
C CYS A 40 25.36 24.14 -8.35
N LYS A 41 25.83 23.01 -7.81
CA LYS A 41 26.36 21.91 -8.60
C LYS A 41 25.24 21.22 -9.38
N ASN A 42 25.55 20.89 -10.64
CA ASN A 42 24.61 20.27 -11.56
C ASN A 42 25.06 18.88 -11.99
N VAL A 43 24.12 17.94 -12.10
CA VAL A 43 24.34 16.58 -12.59
C VAL A 43 24.24 16.57 -14.12
N PRO A 44 25.32 16.26 -14.87
CA PRO A 44 25.32 16.36 -16.34
C PRO A 44 24.28 15.46 -17.04
N SER A 45 23.94 14.31 -16.44
CA SER A 45 22.96 13.35 -16.99
C SER A 45 21.51 13.69 -16.66
N LEU A 46 21.24 14.79 -15.96
CA LEU A 46 19.88 15.09 -15.50
C LEU A 46 18.89 15.31 -16.65
N THR A 47 19.31 16.02 -17.69
CA THR A 47 18.48 16.29 -18.87
C THR A 47 18.04 15.02 -19.60
N ILE A 48 18.94 14.03 -19.72
CA ILE A 48 18.58 12.76 -20.38
C ILE A 48 17.64 11.94 -19.49
N ASN A 49 17.83 11.96 -18.16
CA ASN A 49 16.92 11.29 -17.22
C ASN A 49 15.50 11.90 -17.26
N ILE A 50 15.37 13.23 -17.33
CA ILE A 50 14.05 13.87 -17.51
C ILE A 50 13.44 13.52 -18.87
N THR A 51 14.26 13.53 -19.92
CA THR A 51 13.79 13.14 -21.26
C THR A 51 13.22 11.73 -21.25
N ASP A 52 13.91 10.77 -20.62
CA ASP A 52 13.45 9.38 -20.47
C ASP A 52 12.09 9.25 -19.77
N LEU A 53 11.83 10.07 -18.75
CA LEU A 53 10.57 10.09 -18.01
C LEU A 53 9.43 10.66 -18.87
N VAL A 54 9.67 11.83 -19.47
CA VAL A 54 8.65 12.58 -20.19
C VAL A 54 8.22 11.89 -21.49
N ILE A 55 9.15 11.28 -22.25
CA ILE A 55 8.78 10.54 -23.47
C ILE A 55 7.94 9.29 -23.19
N ARG A 56 7.99 8.78 -21.94
CA ARG A 56 7.13 7.68 -21.45
C ARG A 56 5.88 8.20 -20.75
N GLN A 57 5.49 9.44 -21.08
CA GLN A 57 4.30 10.12 -20.56
C GLN A 57 4.29 10.28 -19.03
N LYS A 58 5.47 10.38 -18.41
CA LYS A 58 5.61 10.71 -16.99
C LYS A 58 6.01 12.18 -16.85
N GLN A 59 5.06 13.01 -16.43
CA GLN A 59 5.34 14.41 -16.12
C GLN A 59 6.11 14.50 -14.80
N VAL A 60 7.15 15.33 -14.74
CA VAL A 60 7.97 15.49 -13.52
C VAL A 60 7.71 16.89 -12.95
N SER A 61 7.49 17.03 -11.65
CA SER A 61 7.43 18.36 -11.03
C SER A 61 8.66 18.68 -10.20
N ILE A 62 9.01 19.96 -10.13
CA ILE A 62 10.08 20.51 -9.30
C ILE A 62 9.47 21.62 -8.44
N GLY A 63 9.88 21.69 -7.17
CA GLY A 63 9.32 22.62 -6.19
C GLY A 63 8.05 22.12 -5.51
N SER A 64 7.43 22.99 -4.73
CA SER A 64 6.27 22.67 -3.90
C SER A 64 5.26 23.82 -3.87
N GLY A 65 4.00 23.52 -3.54
CA GLY A 65 2.96 24.51 -3.36
C GLY A 65 2.77 25.42 -4.60
N PRO A 66 2.64 26.74 -4.43
CA PRO A 66 2.49 27.69 -5.54
C PRO A 66 3.70 27.78 -6.48
N LEU A 67 4.87 27.30 -6.03
CA LEU A 67 6.11 27.29 -6.81
C LEU A 67 6.34 25.92 -7.47
N GLU A 68 5.37 25.01 -7.44
CA GLU A 68 5.51 23.75 -8.16
C GLU A 68 5.42 23.96 -9.68
N TYR A 69 6.43 23.48 -10.40
CA TYR A 69 6.49 23.56 -11.86
C TYR A 69 6.48 22.17 -12.49
N PHE A 70 5.57 21.93 -13.44
CA PHE A 70 5.46 20.67 -14.17
C PHE A 70 6.24 20.68 -15.49
N ILE A 71 7.13 19.71 -15.63
CA ILE A 71 7.90 19.40 -16.83
C ILE A 71 7.18 18.31 -17.60
N SER A 72 6.60 18.69 -18.74
CA SER A 72 5.87 17.80 -19.66
C SER A 72 6.54 17.62 -21.02
N MET A 73 7.67 18.30 -21.26
CA MET A 73 8.49 18.18 -22.46
C MET A 73 9.98 18.21 -22.08
N PRO A 74 10.89 17.65 -22.90
CA PRO A 74 12.33 17.77 -22.67
C PRO A 74 12.77 19.24 -22.51
N VAL A 75 13.63 19.50 -21.52
CA VAL A 75 14.07 20.85 -21.14
C VAL A 75 15.58 20.98 -21.37
N ALA A 76 16.04 22.16 -21.80
CA ALA A 76 17.47 22.41 -21.96
C ALA A 76 18.20 22.43 -20.59
N PRO A 77 19.50 22.04 -20.53
CA PRO A 77 20.25 21.95 -19.26
C PRO A 77 20.20 23.23 -18.42
N ASP A 78 20.45 24.40 -19.02
CA ASP A 78 20.50 25.67 -18.28
C ASP A 78 19.13 26.06 -17.71
N THR A 79 18.06 25.78 -18.46
CA THR A 79 16.68 26.01 -18.02
C THR A 79 16.32 25.11 -16.84
N LEU A 80 16.72 23.83 -16.89
CA LEU A 80 16.49 22.88 -15.81
C LEU A 80 17.25 23.27 -14.54
N ASN A 81 18.52 23.66 -14.67
CA ASN A 81 19.33 24.11 -13.53
C ASN A 81 18.73 25.36 -12.86
N LYS A 82 18.24 26.30 -13.68
CA LYS A 82 17.52 27.47 -13.19
C LYS A 82 16.22 27.08 -12.48
N MET A 83 15.43 26.16 -13.04
CA MET A 83 14.21 25.67 -12.40
C MET A 83 14.50 25.09 -11.01
N ILE A 84 15.53 24.27 -10.85
CA ILE A 84 15.89 23.70 -9.54
C ILE A 84 16.33 24.79 -8.57
N THR A 85 17.13 25.76 -9.02
CA THR A 85 17.61 26.85 -8.18
C THR A 85 16.47 27.77 -7.72
N ASP A 86 15.53 28.06 -8.61
CA ASP A 86 14.44 29.02 -8.36
C ASP A 86 13.29 28.40 -7.52
N HIS A 87 13.08 27.07 -7.59
CA HIS A 87 11.92 26.41 -6.96
C HIS A 87 12.26 25.49 -5.78
N CYS A 88 13.55 25.22 -5.48
CA CYS A 88 14.00 24.48 -4.29
C CYS A 88 14.70 25.43 -3.30
N SER A 89 13.97 26.41 -2.75
CA SER A 89 14.55 27.51 -1.97
C SER A 89 14.53 27.33 -0.45
N ASP A 90 13.71 26.41 0.07
CA ASP A 90 13.45 26.31 1.52
C ASP A 90 14.62 25.66 2.28
N ASP A 91 15.22 24.62 1.69
CA ASP A 91 16.45 23.98 2.19
C ASP A 91 17.47 23.89 1.04
N VAL A 92 18.68 24.41 1.27
CA VAL A 92 19.76 24.37 0.27
C VAL A 92 20.15 22.93 -0.15
N ARG A 93 19.82 21.93 0.67
CA ARG A 93 20.04 20.50 0.37
C ARG A 93 18.99 19.91 -0.57
N GLU A 94 17.83 20.56 -0.72
CA GLU A 94 16.71 20.05 -1.52
C GLU A 94 17.05 19.97 -3.01
N GLY A 95 17.69 21.00 -3.58
CA GLY A 95 18.08 21.00 -4.99
C GLY A 95 18.94 19.79 -5.38
N PRO A 96 20.06 19.51 -4.68
CA PRO A 96 20.84 18.28 -4.88
C PRO A 96 20.02 17.00 -4.71
N MET A 97 19.14 16.94 -3.70
CA MET A 97 18.27 15.79 -3.45
C MET A 97 17.31 15.52 -4.62
N VAL A 98 16.70 16.57 -5.18
CA VAL A 98 15.83 16.49 -6.36
C VAL A 98 16.61 15.98 -7.57
N GLN A 99 17.85 16.43 -7.78
CA GLN A 99 18.71 15.93 -8.86
C GLN A 99 19.03 14.43 -8.71
N GLU A 100 19.30 13.96 -7.49
CA GLU A 100 19.51 12.54 -7.19
C GLU A 100 18.24 11.71 -7.48
N ILE A 101 17.09 12.15 -6.98
CA ILE A 101 15.79 11.48 -7.18
C ILE A 101 15.48 11.36 -8.68
N ILE A 102 15.54 12.47 -9.44
CA ILE A 102 15.28 12.44 -10.89
C ILE A 102 16.27 11.51 -11.60
N THR A 103 17.53 11.50 -11.18
CA THR A 103 18.55 10.60 -11.75
C THR A 103 18.18 9.14 -11.52
N TYR A 104 17.71 8.78 -10.33
CA TYR A 104 17.28 7.43 -10.02
C TYR A 104 15.98 7.06 -10.72
N LEU A 105 15.00 7.96 -10.78
CA LEU A 105 13.76 7.75 -11.54
C LEU A 105 14.05 7.49 -13.02
N GLY A 106 14.92 8.29 -13.65
CA GLY A 106 15.32 8.09 -15.04
C GLY A 106 16.10 6.80 -15.28
N ASN A 107 16.83 6.29 -14.28
CA ASN A 107 17.43 4.96 -14.34
C ASN A 107 16.36 3.86 -14.21
N LEU A 108 15.49 3.96 -13.19
CA LEU A 108 14.46 2.96 -12.89
C LEU A 108 13.45 2.83 -14.02
N ILE A 109 13.01 3.91 -14.67
CA ILE A 109 12.03 3.80 -15.76
C ILE A 109 12.61 3.06 -16.99
N ARG A 110 13.94 3.08 -17.15
CA ARG A 110 14.62 2.33 -18.21
C ARG A 110 14.81 0.86 -17.85
N THR A 111 15.12 0.54 -16.60
CA THR A 111 15.44 -0.82 -16.16
C THR A 111 14.23 -1.61 -15.66
N GLN A 112 13.25 -0.93 -15.06
CA GLN A 112 12.08 -1.49 -14.37
C GLN A 112 10.85 -0.59 -14.62
N PRO A 113 10.33 -0.52 -15.86
CA PRO A 113 9.22 0.37 -16.22
C PRO A 113 7.91 0.06 -15.48
N TYR A 114 7.71 -1.19 -15.07
CA TYR A 114 6.52 -1.65 -14.33
C TYR A 114 6.30 -0.90 -13.00
N LEU A 115 7.38 -0.42 -12.36
CA LEU A 115 7.31 0.38 -11.12
C LEU A 115 6.49 1.68 -11.28
N PHE A 116 6.36 2.16 -12.52
CA PHE A 116 5.66 3.39 -12.88
C PHE A 116 4.24 3.15 -13.39
N GLU A 117 3.75 1.90 -13.34
CA GLU A 117 2.36 1.60 -13.67
C GLU A 117 1.42 2.32 -12.69
N GLY A 118 0.35 2.89 -13.26
CA GLY A 118 -0.61 3.72 -12.52
C GLY A 118 -0.10 5.10 -12.09
N ILE A 119 1.13 5.53 -12.42
CA ILE A 119 1.66 6.85 -12.06
C ILE A 119 1.76 7.73 -13.31
N LEU A 120 1.15 8.93 -13.37
CA LEU A 120 1.36 9.86 -14.49
C LEU A 120 2.28 11.02 -14.13
N ARG A 121 2.19 11.54 -12.90
CA ARG A 121 3.05 12.62 -12.41
C ARG A 121 4.00 12.16 -11.30
N LEU A 122 5.29 12.42 -11.51
CA LEU A 122 6.36 12.22 -10.54
C LEU A 122 6.67 13.56 -9.86
N ARG A 123 6.04 13.80 -8.72
CA ARG A 123 6.17 15.06 -7.99
C ARG A 123 7.29 14.94 -6.96
N THR A 124 8.45 15.56 -7.22
CA THR A 124 9.66 15.32 -6.41
C THR A 124 9.47 15.69 -4.95
N HIS A 125 8.73 16.76 -4.66
CA HIS A 125 8.40 17.16 -3.29
C HIS A 125 7.60 16.08 -2.54
N TYR A 126 6.57 15.52 -3.15
CA TYR A 126 5.79 14.44 -2.53
C TYR A 126 6.58 13.13 -2.41
N ILE A 127 7.50 12.86 -3.33
CA ILE A 127 8.43 11.73 -3.21
C ILE A 127 9.35 11.93 -2.00
N ILE A 128 9.88 13.14 -1.77
CA ILE A 128 10.68 13.46 -0.58
C ILE A 128 9.86 13.25 0.70
N ILE A 129 8.60 13.69 0.72
CA ILE A 129 7.69 13.43 1.85
C ILE A 129 7.54 11.92 2.07
N ALA A 130 7.27 11.13 1.04
CA ALA A 130 7.14 9.68 1.17
C ALA A 130 8.43 9.02 1.70
N LEU A 131 9.60 9.43 1.21
CA LEU A 131 10.91 8.97 1.70
C LEU A 131 11.09 9.26 3.19
N ARG A 132 10.75 10.48 3.62
CA ARG A 132 10.80 10.90 5.02
C ARG A 132 9.85 10.10 5.91
N GLU A 133 8.60 9.91 5.47
CA GLU A 133 7.61 9.13 6.23
C GLU A 133 8.05 7.67 6.39
N GLU A 134 8.70 7.10 5.38
CA GLU A 134 9.25 5.74 5.44
C GLU A 134 10.41 5.64 6.45
N ILE A 135 11.29 6.65 6.53
CA ILE A 135 12.35 6.71 7.54
C ILE A 135 11.76 6.86 8.94
N SER A 136 10.78 7.73 9.12
CA SER A 136 10.07 7.94 10.39
C SER A 136 9.46 6.64 10.88
N ARG A 137 8.86 5.84 9.99
CA ARG A 137 8.31 4.52 10.29
C ARG A 137 9.38 3.53 10.75
N ILE A 138 10.47 3.40 9.98
CA ILE A 138 11.54 2.41 10.25
C ILE A 138 12.24 2.71 11.58
N HIS A 139 12.46 3.98 11.90
CA HIS A 139 13.25 4.38 13.07
C HIS A 139 12.40 4.85 14.26
N GLY A 140 11.09 5.01 14.10
CA GLY A 140 10.19 5.54 15.13
C GLY A 140 10.51 6.99 15.53
N CYS A 141 11.03 7.79 14.59
CA CYS A 141 11.49 9.16 14.85
C CYS A 141 10.47 10.21 14.40
N ASN A 142 10.61 11.44 14.90
CA ASN A 142 9.75 12.56 14.50
C ASN A 142 10.12 13.11 13.11
N GLU A 143 9.32 14.04 12.59
CA GLU A 143 9.47 14.60 11.25
C GLU A 143 10.83 15.27 11.02
N GLU A 144 11.33 16.05 11.98
CA GLU A 144 12.59 16.78 11.90
C GLU A 144 13.78 15.81 11.90
N GLU A 145 13.78 14.83 12.80
CA GLU A 145 14.78 13.76 12.85
C GLU A 145 14.79 12.92 11.56
N ALA A 146 13.61 12.62 11.01
CA ALA A 146 13.49 11.87 9.77
C ALA A 146 14.07 12.64 8.57
N ILE A 147 13.89 13.97 8.51
CA ILE A 147 14.49 14.81 7.46
C ILE A 147 16.01 14.80 7.57
N GLU A 148 16.57 14.97 8.78
CA GLU A 148 18.03 14.96 8.94
C GLU A 148 18.64 13.59 8.58
N GLN A 149 17.97 12.50 8.93
CA GLN A 149 18.35 11.15 8.50
C GLN A 149 18.25 10.98 6.97
N LEU A 150 17.17 11.45 6.35
CA LEU A 150 16.99 11.44 4.90
C LEU A 150 18.14 12.16 4.19
N MET A 151 18.48 13.35 4.67
CA MET A 151 19.57 14.17 4.12
C MET A 151 20.94 13.55 4.34
N GLN A 152 21.08 12.63 5.30
CA GLN A 152 22.32 11.91 5.58
C GLN A 152 22.43 10.54 4.88
N LEU A 153 21.39 10.08 4.18
CA LEU A 153 21.46 8.82 3.42
C LEU A 153 22.55 8.86 2.34
N SER A 154 23.28 7.77 2.20
CA SER A 154 24.18 7.57 1.06
C SER A 154 23.40 7.47 -0.26
N PRO A 155 24.05 7.68 -1.42
CA PRO A 155 23.43 7.51 -2.73
C PRO A 155 22.77 6.14 -2.93
N PHE A 156 23.37 5.08 -2.37
CA PHE A 156 22.82 3.72 -2.47
C PHE A 156 21.60 3.51 -1.58
N GLU A 157 21.64 4.00 -0.35
CA GLU A 157 20.49 3.91 0.57
C GLU A 157 19.30 4.72 0.05
N LEU A 158 19.53 5.92 -0.47
CA LEU A 158 18.49 6.74 -1.08
C LEU A 158 17.86 6.05 -2.30
N LYS A 159 18.70 5.51 -3.21
CA LYS A 159 18.20 4.74 -4.35
C LYS A 159 17.36 3.54 -3.91
N SER A 160 17.82 2.82 -2.88
CA SER A 160 17.12 1.63 -2.37
C SER A 160 15.78 2.01 -1.76
N LEU A 161 15.73 3.05 -0.92
CA LEU A 161 14.51 3.54 -0.30
C LEU A 161 13.51 4.04 -1.34
N LEU A 162 13.97 4.79 -2.35
CA LEU A 162 13.14 5.22 -3.47
C LEU A 162 12.56 4.03 -4.25
N SER A 163 13.38 3.00 -4.50
CA SER A 163 12.91 1.77 -5.13
C SER A 163 11.83 1.10 -4.29
N THR A 164 11.99 1.01 -2.96
CA THR A 164 10.98 0.45 -2.06
C THR A 164 9.64 1.19 -2.17
N ILE A 165 9.65 2.52 -2.17
CA ILE A 165 8.43 3.34 -2.29
C ILE A 165 7.76 3.18 -3.67
N LEU A 166 8.56 3.14 -4.74
CA LEU A 166 8.05 2.99 -6.11
C LEU A 166 7.59 1.58 -6.44
N SER A 167 8.06 0.58 -5.71
CA SER A 167 7.72 -0.80 -6.04
C SER A 167 6.32 -1.19 -5.61
N GLY A 168 5.67 -0.39 -4.76
CA GLY A 168 4.29 -0.64 -4.34
C GLY A 168 4.08 -2.14 -4.04
N PRO A 169 2.92 -2.73 -4.35
CA PRO A 169 2.63 -4.14 -4.03
C PRO A 169 3.56 -5.19 -4.67
N GLU A 170 4.47 -4.84 -5.57
CA GLU A 170 5.31 -5.82 -6.29
C GLU A 170 6.65 -6.11 -5.61
N LEU A 171 7.18 -5.25 -4.72
CA LEU A 171 8.32 -5.64 -3.87
C LEU A 171 7.93 -6.41 -2.61
N SER A 172 6.63 -6.55 -2.32
CA SER A 172 6.12 -7.61 -1.45
C SER A 172 6.26 -8.99 -2.12
N SER A 173 6.46 -9.05 -3.45
CA SER A 173 6.56 -10.30 -4.19
C SER A 173 7.99 -10.68 -4.61
N LYS A 174 8.91 -9.71 -4.77
CA LYS A 174 10.30 -9.97 -5.21
C LYS A 174 11.32 -8.98 -4.61
N ALA A 175 11.56 -9.05 -3.31
CA ALA A 175 12.87 -8.72 -2.74
C ALA A 175 13.08 -9.48 -1.42
N THR A 176 14.25 -10.12 -1.35
CA THR A 176 14.71 -11.03 -0.32
C THR A 176 14.78 -10.36 1.07
N VAL A 177 14.47 -11.15 2.10
CA VAL A 177 14.41 -10.88 3.57
C VAL A 177 12.97 -10.64 4.09
N PRO A 178 12.46 -11.52 4.99
CA PRO A 178 11.06 -11.54 5.40
C PRO A 178 10.74 -10.42 6.39
N SER A 179 10.01 -9.42 5.94
CA SER A 179 9.23 -8.55 6.82
C SER A 179 7.92 -8.11 6.16
N GLU A 180 6.86 -8.81 6.56
CA GLU A 180 5.51 -8.29 6.83
C GLU A 180 4.94 -7.24 5.84
N GLN A 181 4.29 -7.68 4.76
CA GLN A 181 3.36 -6.82 4.01
C GLN A 181 2.33 -7.65 3.24
N ASN A 182 1.32 -8.09 3.97
CA ASN A 182 0.21 -8.87 3.43
C ASN A 182 -1.12 -8.34 3.92
N SER A 183 -2.21 -8.55 3.16
CA SER A 183 -3.54 -8.08 3.54
C SER A 183 -3.90 -8.54 4.96
N TYR A 184 -3.81 -7.63 5.93
CA TYR A 184 -4.22 -7.89 7.31
C TYR A 184 -5.73 -7.81 7.36
N ILE A 185 -6.38 -8.96 7.60
CA ILE A 185 -7.79 -8.98 7.93
C ILE A 185 -7.87 -9.20 9.43
N PRO A 186 -8.52 -8.31 10.17
CA PRO A 186 -8.66 -8.51 11.61
C PRO A 186 -9.52 -9.72 11.98
N LEU A 187 -9.19 -10.39 13.08
CA LEU A 187 -10.13 -11.33 13.68
C LEU A 187 -11.07 -10.54 14.58
N VAL A 188 -12.32 -10.34 14.12
CA VAL A 188 -13.38 -9.85 14.98
C VAL A 188 -13.72 -10.97 15.97
N ILE A 189 -13.30 -10.79 17.22
CA ILE A 189 -13.61 -11.67 18.35
C ILE A 189 -14.67 -10.97 19.19
N THR A 190 -15.90 -11.48 19.20
CA THR A 190 -16.97 -10.97 20.04
C THR A 190 -16.77 -11.41 21.49
N GLN A 191 -17.29 -10.66 22.47
CA GLN A 191 -17.18 -11.01 23.89
C GLN A 191 -17.81 -12.37 24.26
N GLU A 192 -18.68 -12.90 23.39
CA GLU A 192 -19.35 -14.19 23.56
C GLU A 192 -18.55 -15.35 22.95
N SER A 193 -17.71 -15.10 21.95
CA SER A 193 -16.85 -16.11 21.33
C SER A 193 -15.42 -16.00 21.86
N LYS A 194 -15.09 -16.77 22.89
CA LYS A 194 -13.69 -17.00 23.32
C LYS A 194 -12.91 -17.89 22.36
N ALA A 195 -13.48 -18.21 21.20
CA ALA A 195 -12.90 -19.10 20.23
C ALA A 195 -12.84 -18.46 18.85
N VAL A 196 -11.79 -18.81 18.10
CA VAL A 196 -11.72 -18.59 16.66
C VAL A 196 -12.17 -19.89 15.98
N VAL A 197 -13.19 -19.79 15.13
CA VAL A 197 -13.72 -20.90 14.33
C VAL A 197 -13.22 -20.73 12.91
N ILE A 198 -12.49 -21.71 12.41
CA ILE A 198 -11.88 -21.72 11.08
C ILE A 198 -12.48 -22.90 10.33
N LYS A 199 -13.10 -22.65 9.17
CA LYS A 199 -13.56 -23.70 8.27
C LYS A 199 -12.92 -23.52 6.91
N ALA A 200 -12.58 -24.59 6.22
CA ALA A 200 -11.98 -24.50 4.90
C ALA A 200 -12.51 -25.60 3.97
N GLN A 201 -12.62 -25.27 2.68
CA GLN A 201 -13.08 -26.20 1.65
C GLN A 201 -12.42 -25.88 0.30
N SER A 202 -12.03 -26.92 -0.42
CA SER A 202 -11.54 -26.83 -1.80
C SER A 202 -12.48 -27.58 -2.74
N GLY A 203 -12.68 -27.02 -3.92
CA GLY A 203 -13.28 -27.68 -5.07
C GLY A 203 -12.33 -27.56 -6.27
N GLY A 204 -11.72 -28.68 -6.65
CA GLY A 204 -10.90 -28.81 -7.85
C GLY A 204 -11.65 -28.47 -9.13
N TYR A 205 -10.98 -28.58 -10.28
CA TYR A 205 -11.50 -28.05 -11.56
C TYR A 205 -12.93 -28.51 -11.91
N HIS A 206 -13.23 -29.81 -11.77
CA HIS A 206 -14.55 -30.36 -12.09
C HIS A 206 -15.56 -30.26 -10.92
N ALA A 207 -15.10 -29.86 -9.73
CA ALA A 207 -15.88 -29.78 -8.50
C ALA A 207 -16.36 -28.35 -8.18
N GLY A 208 -16.53 -27.53 -9.21
CA GLY A 208 -16.97 -26.13 -9.09
C GLY A 208 -15.82 -25.10 -9.10
N ASN A 209 -14.56 -25.55 -9.13
CA ASN A 209 -13.37 -24.72 -9.25
C ASN A 209 -13.36 -23.51 -8.28
N PHE A 210 -13.35 -23.81 -6.99
CA PHE A 210 -13.33 -22.79 -5.93
C PHE A 210 -12.40 -23.22 -4.81
N ALA A 211 -11.94 -22.26 -4.02
CA ALA A 211 -11.34 -22.54 -2.73
C ALA A 211 -11.85 -21.47 -1.78
N LYS A 212 -12.26 -21.85 -0.58
CA LYS A 212 -12.81 -20.91 0.39
C LYS A 212 -12.42 -21.26 1.81
N VAL A 213 -12.22 -20.23 2.60
CA VAL A 213 -12.07 -20.31 4.05
C VAL A 213 -13.12 -19.44 4.71
N GLU A 214 -13.74 -19.93 5.77
CA GLU A 214 -14.65 -19.19 6.63
C GLU A 214 -13.99 -19.02 8.00
N ILE A 215 -13.73 -17.78 8.42
CA ILE A 215 -13.14 -17.48 9.73
C ILE A 215 -14.14 -16.63 10.52
N ASN A 216 -14.61 -17.14 11.66
CA ASN A 216 -15.65 -16.50 12.48
C ASN A 216 -16.89 -16.07 11.65
N GLY A 217 -17.32 -16.91 10.69
CA GLY A 217 -18.46 -16.63 9.81
C GLY A 217 -18.14 -15.75 8.59
N THR A 218 -16.93 -15.18 8.49
CA THR A 218 -16.48 -14.43 7.31
C THR A 218 -15.90 -15.38 6.28
N THR A 219 -16.55 -15.50 5.12
CA THR A 219 -16.05 -16.30 4.00
C THR A 219 -15.10 -15.49 3.12
N MET A 220 -13.93 -16.06 2.82
CA MET A 220 -12.96 -15.56 1.86
C MET A 220 -12.77 -16.63 0.78
N GLU A 221 -12.91 -16.24 -0.48
CA GLU A 221 -12.80 -17.15 -1.62
C GLU A 221 -11.57 -16.82 -2.46
N ALA A 222 -10.87 -17.84 -2.97
CA ALA A 222 -9.75 -17.71 -3.88
C ALA A 222 -10.17 -17.19 -5.26
N ASN A 223 -9.42 -16.22 -5.80
CA ASN A 223 -9.74 -15.55 -7.06
C ASN A 223 -8.93 -16.08 -8.24
N SER A 224 -7.73 -16.63 -7.99
CA SER A 224 -6.81 -17.18 -8.99
C SER A 224 -6.62 -18.69 -8.83
N ARG A 225 -6.02 -19.35 -9.84
CA ARG A 225 -5.57 -20.75 -9.77
C ARG A 225 -4.41 -20.91 -8.77
N GLY A 226 -4.20 -22.11 -8.27
CA GLY A 226 -3.03 -22.50 -7.48
C GLY A 226 -3.32 -22.79 -6.01
N ILE A 227 -2.28 -22.69 -5.20
CA ILE A 227 -2.35 -22.79 -3.73
C ILE A 227 -2.76 -21.44 -3.16
N HIS A 228 -3.78 -21.42 -2.31
CA HIS A 228 -4.13 -20.24 -1.51
C HIS A 228 -3.88 -20.50 -0.04
N VAL A 229 -3.21 -19.57 0.63
CA VAL A 229 -2.83 -19.70 2.03
C VAL A 229 -3.31 -18.49 2.83
N TRP A 230 -4.02 -18.76 3.93
CA TRP A 230 -4.40 -17.78 4.93
C TRP A 230 -3.66 -18.09 6.23
N VAL A 231 -2.98 -17.10 6.79
CA VAL A 231 -2.27 -17.26 8.07
C VAL A 231 -3.03 -16.51 9.15
N ILE A 232 -3.11 -17.07 10.34
CA ILE A 232 -3.79 -16.48 11.48
C ILE A 232 -2.78 -16.35 12.60
N ASN A 233 -2.49 -15.10 12.97
CA ASN A 233 -1.72 -14.80 14.15
C ASN A 233 -2.67 -14.66 15.34
N LEU A 234 -2.70 -15.70 16.16
CA LEU A 234 -3.60 -15.75 17.30
C LEU A 234 -3.22 -14.74 18.40
N GLN A 235 -1.92 -14.45 18.58
CA GLN A 235 -1.44 -13.50 19.60
C GLN A 235 -1.83 -12.06 19.26
N LYS A 236 -1.78 -11.70 17.98
CA LYS A 236 -2.12 -10.36 17.47
C LYS A 236 -3.60 -10.25 17.05
N ALA A 237 -4.41 -11.31 17.19
CA ALA A 237 -5.80 -11.40 16.73
C ALA A 237 -6.01 -10.88 15.30
N MET A 238 -5.15 -11.29 14.38
CA MET A 238 -5.20 -10.89 12.96
C MET A 238 -4.98 -12.09 12.04
N ILE A 239 -5.70 -12.10 10.93
CA ILE A 239 -5.39 -12.93 9.77
C ILE A 239 -4.27 -12.19 9.04
N LEU A 240 -3.09 -12.79 9.09
CA LEU A 240 -1.97 -12.44 8.25
C LEU A 240 -2.20 -13.11 6.90
N GLU A 241 -2.35 -12.31 5.85
CA GLU A 241 -2.10 -12.76 4.48
C GLU A 241 -3.11 -13.70 3.82
N ARG A 242 -3.17 -13.51 2.50
CA ARG A 242 -3.84 -14.36 1.52
C ARG A 242 -2.83 -14.56 0.39
N ALA A 243 -1.85 -15.43 0.61
CA ALA A 243 -0.83 -15.71 -0.39
C ALA A 243 -1.41 -16.66 -1.43
N SER A 244 -1.16 -16.39 -2.71
CA SER A 244 -1.50 -17.31 -3.79
C SER A 244 -0.25 -17.68 -4.57
N PHE A 245 -0.03 -18.98 -4.77
CA PHE A 245 1.10 -19.52 -5.51
C PHE A 245 0.55 -20.33 -6.68
N ASP A 246 0.76 -19.84 -7.91
CA ASP A 246 0.29 -20.52 -9.11
C ASP A 246 1.31 -21.59 -9.53
N THR A 247 1.46 -22.62 -8.70
CA THR A 247 2.39 -23.74 -8.93
C THR A 247 2.06 -24.59 -10.16
N HIS A 248 1.06 -24.21 -10.95
CA HIS A 248 0.84 -24.71 -12.29
C HIS A 248 1.73 -24.02 -13.35
N ILE A 249 2.21 -22.79 -13.13
CA ILE A 249 2.94 -22.01 -14.15
C ILE A 249 4.46 -22.18 -14.10
N SER A 250 5.05 -22.37 -12.91
CA SER A 250 6.48 -22.62 -12.78
C SER A 250 6.89 -23.19 -11.42
N GLU A 251 8.06 -23.82 -11.37
CA GLU A 251 8.69 -24.29 -10.12
C GLU A 251 9.13 -23.12 -9.20
N GLU A 252 9.30 -21.92 -9.77
CA GLU A 252 9.65 -20.73 -8.97
C GLU A 252 8.52 -20.40 -7.99
N GLU A 253 7.26 -20.58 -8.39
CA GLU A 253 6.10 -20.44 -7.51
C GLU A 253 6.13 -21.44 -6.35
N SER A 254 6.59 -22.65 -6.61
CA SER A 254 6.76 -23.68 -5.57
C SER A 254 7.86 -23.29 -4.59
N GLN A 255 8.96 -22.71 -5.08
CA GLN A 255 10.01 -22.18 -4.20
C GLN A 255 9.51 -21.00 -3.37
N ARG A 256 8.74 -20.06 -3.98
CA ARG A 256 8.11 -18.96 -3.24
C ARG A 256 7.18 -19.46 -2.14
N PHE A 257 6.45 -20.53 -2.40
CA PHE A 257 5.60 -21.18 -1.40
C PHE A 257 6.41 -21.77 -0.23
N VAL A 258 7.53 -22.44 -0.51
CA VAL A 258 8.42 -22.97 0.55
C VAL A 258 9.01 -21.83 1.39
N ASP A 259 9.56 -20.82 0.74
CA ASP A 259 10.18 -19.66 1.41
C ASP A 259 9.15 -18.94 2.28
N PHE A 260 7.92 -18.84 1.78
CA PHE A 260 6.79 -18.29 2.51
C PHE A 260 6.50 -19.07 3.81
N LEU A 261 6.30 -20.39 3.72
CA LEU A 261 6.06 -21.23 4.90
C LEU A 261 7.21 -21.14 5.92
N GLY A 262 8.46 -21.09 5.43
CA GLY A 262 9.65 -20.97 6.27
C GLY A 262 9.76 -19.63 7.01
N SER A 263 9.07 -18.58 6.54
CA SER A 263 9.06 -17.25 7.17
C SER A 263 8.06 -17.12 8.32
N LEU A 264 7.15 -18.09 8.48
CA LEU A 264 6.05 -17.99 9.45
C LEU A 264 6.53 -18.22 10.89
N MET A 265 5.99 -17.42 11.81
CA MET A 265 6.27 -17.55 13.24
C MET A 265 5.65 -18.81 13.84
N GLN A 266 6.32 -19.41 14.82
CA GLN A 266 5.75 -20.52 15.61
C GLN A 266 4.45 -20.09 16.30
N GLY A 267 3.47 -21.01 16.34
CA GLY A 267 2.13 -20.77 16.87
C GLY A 267 1.18 -20.02 15.91
N ALA A 268 1.63 -19.65 14.71
CA ALA A 268 0.73 -19.18 13.67
C ALA A 268 -0.10 -20.35 13.11
N VAL A 269 -1.37 -20.09 12.80
CA VAL A 269 -2.26 -21.10 12.19
C VAL A 269 -2.32 -20.85 10.70
N VAL A 270 -2.07 -21.87 9.90
CA VAL A 270 -2.03 -21.82 8.44
C VAL A 270 -3.20 -22.60 7.88
N VAL A 271 -3.97 -21.96 7.00
CA VAL A 271 -5.05 -22.59 6.23
C VAL A 271 -4.65 -22.58 4.77
N MET A 272 -4.53 -23.75 4.16
CA MET A 272 -4.26 -23.92 2.73
C MET A 272 -5.49 -24.47 2.04
N ALA A 273 -5.85 -23.93 0.88
CA ALA A 273 -6.85 -24.53 -0.01
C ALA A 273 -6.43 -24.38 -1.47
N SER A 274 -6.57 -25.44 -2.26
CA SER A 274 -6.27 -25.42 -3.70
C SER A 274 -7.46 -24.98 -4.54
N LYS A 275 -7.20 -24.23 -5.62
CA LYS A 275 -8.18 -23.89 -6.66
C LYS A 275 -7.65 -24.28 -8.03
N ASP A 276 -8.47 -24.95 -8.83
CA ASP A 276 -8.14 -25.50 -10.16
C ASP A 276 -7.00 -26.53 -10.14
N GLU A 277 -5.75 -26.08 -10.19
CA GLU A 277 -4.55 -26.91 -10.36
C GLU A 277 -3.39 -26.28 -9.56
N PHE A 278 -2.62 -27.10 -8.86
CA PHE A 278 -1.45 -26.64 -8.10
C PHE A 278 -0.31 -27.67 -8.03
N THR A 279 -0.47 -28.84 -8.63
CA THR A 279 0.45 -29.98 -8.47
C THR A 279 1.51 -30.04 -9.57
N GLU A 280 1.30 -29.41 -10.74
CA GLU A 280 2.14 -29.61 -11.93
C GLU A 280 3.62 -29.26 -11.73
N HIS A 281 3.92 -28.14 -11.05
CA HIS A 281 5.29 -27.73 -10.69
C HIS A 281 5.51 -27.67 -9.18
N LEU A 282 4.72 -28.39 -8.39
CA LEU A 282 4.94 -28.48 -6.94
C LEU A 282 6.14 -29.39 -6.66
N THR A 283 7.21 -28.81 -6.10
CA THR A 283 8.49 -29.50 -5.91
C THR A 283 8.47 -30.44 -4.70
N ASP A 284 9.37 -31.43 -4.68
CA ASP A 284 9.55 -32.33 -3.53
C ASP A 284 9.89 -31.58 -2.23
N VAL A 285 10.55 -30.43 -2.34
CA VAL A 285 10.85 -29.55 -1.20
C VAL A 285 9.56 -28.97 -0.62
N ALA A 286 8.60 -28.56 -1.45
CA ALA A 286 7.29 -28.07 -1.02
C ALA A 286 6.46 -29.19 -0.37
N LEU A 287 6.45 -30.38 -0.98
CA LEU A 287 5.81 -31.56 -0.40
C LEU A 287 6.38 -31.87 0.99
N PHE A 288 7.71 -31.87 1.12
CA PHE A 288 8.38 -32.09 2.41
C PHE A 288 8.03 -31.02 3.45
N SER A 289 7.98 -29.74 3.07
CA SER A 289 7.53 -28.67 3.99
C SER A 289 6.11 -28.89 4.51
N LEU A 290 5.20 -29.35 3.66
CA LEU A 290 3.83 -29.69 4.07
C LEU A 290 3.81 -30.90 5.01
N GLU A 291 4.60 -31.93 4.73
CA GLU A 291 4.76 -33.11 5.60
C GLU A 291 5.31 -32.74 6.98
N GLN A 292 6.28 -31.82 7.04
CA GLN A 292 6.85 -31.31 8.30
C GLN A 292 5.84 -30.52 9.14
N MET A 293 4.80 -29.95 8.52
CA MET A 293 3.66 -29.35 9.22
C MET A 293 2.58 -30.37 9.61
N GLY A 294 2.75 -31.65 9.25
CA GLY A 294 1.90 -32.75 9.66
C GLY A 294 1.07 -33.38 8.54
N SER A 295 1.08 -32.85 7.31
CA SER A 295 0.29 -33.42 6.21
C SER A 295 0.66 -34.89 5.96
N THR A 296 -0.36 -35.74 5.85
CA THR A 296 -0.26 -37.16 5.50
C THR A 296 -0.86 -37.49 4.14
N MET A 297 -1.67 -36.59 3.58
CA MET A 297 -2.38 -36.80 2.31
C MET A 297 -1.72 -36.12 1.11
N ILE A 298 -0.84 -35.11 1.28
CA ILE A 298 -0.33 -34.30 0.16
C ILE A 298 0.28 -35.11 -0.99
N ARG A 299 1.01 -36.20 -0.71
CA ARG A 299 1.62 -37.05 -1.76
C ARG A 299 0.61 -37.86 -2.58
N GLN A 300 -0.64 -37.90 -2.14
CA GLN A 300 -1.73 -38.62 -2.81
C GLN A 300 -2.57 -37.70 -3.71
N VAL A 301 -2.33 -36.38 -3.63
CA VAL A 301 -3.07 -35.37 -4.39
C VAL A 301 -2.56 -35.36 -5.84
N ASN A 302 -3.48 -35.57 -6.78
CA ASN A 302 -3.18 -35.61 -8.21
C ASN A 302 -3.61 -34.33 -8.93
N TYR A 303 -3.29 -34.28 -10.22
CA TYR A 303 -3.64 -33.17 -11.10
C TYR A 303 -5.12 -32.79 -11.00
N ARG A 304 -5.38 -31.54 -10.60
CA ARG A 304 -6.71 -30.92 -10.41
C ARG A 304 -7.59 -31.51 -9.30
N ASP A 305 -7.01 -32.29 -8.40
CA ASP A 305 -7.72 -32.75 -7.20
C ASP A 305 -8.04 -31.60 -6.24
N SER A 306 -9.08 -31.78 -5.44
CA SER A 306 -9.46 -30.85 -4.38
C SER A 306 -8.61 -31.14 -3.14
N TYR A 307 -7.94 -30.14 -2.58
CA TYR A 307 -7.12 -30.30 -1.38
C TYR A 307 -7.22 -29.10 -0.44
N VAL A 308 -7.37 -29.38 0.85
CA VAL A 308 -7.45 -28.37 1.90
C VAL A 308 -6.74 -28.86 3.16
N PHE A 309 -6.12 -27.93 3.89
CA PHE A 309 -5.31 -28.22 5.07
C PHE A 309 -5.39 -27.06 6.08
N ILE A 310 -5.43 -27.36 7.37
CA ILE A 310 -5.31 -26.41 8.48
C ILE A 310 -4.26 -26.94 9.46
N ALA A 311 -3.14 -26.24 9.65
CA ALA A 311 -2.13 -26.60 10.66
C ALA A 311 -1.71 -25.42 11.52
N GLU A 312 -0.98 -25.73 12.59
CA GLU A 312 -0.34 -24.74 13.44
C GLU A 312 1.19 -24.93 13.36
N ILE A 313 1.91 -23.86 13.06
CA ILE A 313 3.37 -23.89 12.87
C ILE A 313 4.03 -24.28 14.20
N GLY A 314 4.74 -25.41 14.18
CA GLY A 314 5.39 -25.99 15.37
C GLY A 314 4.53 -27.01 16.13
N ALA A 315 3.29 -27.28 15.68
CA ALA A 315 2.39 -28.28 16.29
C ALA A 315 1.84 -29.28 15.22
N PRO A 316 2.70 -30.13 14.63
CA PRO A 316 2.36 -30.97 13.48
C PRO A 316 1.28 -32.03 13.77
N HIS A 317 1.02 -32.35 15.04
CA HIS A 317 -0.01 -33.30 15.44
C HIS A 317 -1.44 -32.71 15.47
N THR A 318 -1.60 -31.43 15.16
CA THR A 318 -2.89 -30.72 15.21
C THR A 318 -3.47 -30.37 13.84
N VAL A 319 -2.88 -30.97 12.79
CA VAL A 319 -3.29 -30.76 11.41
C VAL A 319 -4.67 -31.36 11.14
N LEU A 320 -5.47 -30.64 10.36
CA LEU A 320 -6.67 -31.17 9.70
C LEU A 320 -6.44 -31.06 8.20
N GLU A 321 -6.77 -32.09 7.45
CA GLU A 321 -6.66 -32.07 5.99
C GLU A 321 -7.80 -32.88 5.37
N ALA A 322 -8.19 -32.50 4.16
CA ALA A 322 -9.12 -33.26 3.35
C ALA A 322 -8.70 -33.21 1.88
N HIS A 323 -8.89 -34.34 1.20
CA HIS A 323 -8.56 -34.55 -0.21
C HIS A 323 -9.74 -35.24 -0.90
N GLN A 324 -10.03 -34.84 -2.13
CA GLN A 324 -10.94 -35.56 -3.02
C GLN A 324 -10.38 -35.58 -4.43
N LEU A 325 -10.62 -36.68 -5.15
CA LEU A 325 -10.28 -36.78 -6.56
C LEU A 325 -11.06 -35.73 -7.36
N SER A 326 -10.46 -35.24 -8.45
CA SER A 326 -11.08 -34.22 -9.30
C SER A 326 -12.51 -34.58 -9.76
N THR A 327 -12.86 -35.86 -9.86
CA THR A 327 -14.19 -36.35 -10.26
C THR A 327 -15.20 -36.51 -9.13
N ASP A 328 -14.75 -36.54 -7.88
CA ASP A 328 -15.55 -36.99 -6.74
C ASP A 328 -16.16 -35.83 -5.94
N GLY A 329 -15.97 -34.61 -6.43
CA GLY A 329 -16.55 -33.39 -5.88
C GLY A 329 -15.60 -32.62 -4.95
N PRO A 330 -16.13 -31.60 -4.25
CA PRO A 330 -15.33 -30.80 -3.34
C PRO A 330 -14.96 -31.60 -2.09
N THR A 331 -13.90 -31.17 -1.40
CA THR A 331 -13.54 -31.75 -0.10
C THR A 331 -14.69 -31.59 0.90
N GLU A 332 -14.66 -32.41 1.97
CA GLU A 332 -15.40 -32.06 3.17
C GLU A 332 -14.94 -30.70 3.70
N MET A 333 -15.84 -29.97 4.37
CA MET A 333 -15.49 -28.71 5.02
C MET A 333 -14.85 -29.03 6.36
N ILE A 334 -13.53 -28.90 6.44
CA ILE A 334 -12.78 -29.13 7.67
C ILE A 334 -12.94 -27.92 8.61
N GLU A 335 -13.12 -28.17 9.91
CA GLU A 335 -13.34 -27.14 10.93
C GLU A 335 -12.35 -27.26 12.09
N LYS A 336 -11.65 -26.17 12.42
CA LYS A 336 -10.77 -26.04 13.59
C LYS A 336 -11.30 -24.94 14.52
N VAL A 337 -11.48 -25.28 15.79
CA VAL A 337 -11.90 -24.33 16.84
C VAL A 337 -10.73 -24.10 17.80
N ILE A 338 -10.30 -22.85 17.94
CA ILE A 338 -9.14 -22.48 18.76
C ILE A 338 -9.58 -21.56 19.89
N GLN A 339 -9.39 -21.99 21.13
CA GLN A 339 -9.70 -21.18 22.31
C GLN A 339 -8.62 -20.11 22.54
N MET A 340 -9.04 -18.87 22.75
CA MET A 340 -8.16 -17.74 23.02
C MET A 340 -8.12 -17.43 24.51
N ASP A 341 -6.92 -17.38 25.09
CA ASP A 341 -6.72 -16.82 26.43
C ASP A 341 -6.62 -15.29 26.34
N LEU A 342 -7.76 -14.61 26.46
CA LEU A 342 -7.89 -13.15 26.30
C LEU A 342 -7.34 -12.32 27.47
N THR A 343 -6.57 -12.91 28.39
CA THR A 343 -5.97 -12.24 29.56
C THR A 343 -5.08 -11.03 29.21
N VAL A 344 -4.73 -10.84 27.94
CA VAL A 344 -3.97 -9.67 27.44
C VAL A 344 -4.80 -8.37 27.40
N THR A 345 -6.13 -8.42 27.54
CA THR A 345 -7.03 -7.31 27.14
C THR A 345 -7.71 -6.49 28.26
N ASP A 346 -7.16 -6.52 29.48
CA ASP A 346 -7.57 -5.64 30.61
C ASP A 346 -6.61 -4.44 30.80
N LYS A 347 -5.90 -4.01 29.75
CA LYS A 347 -5.11 -2.76 29.80
C LYS A 347 -6.00 -1.55 29.55
N GLU A 348 -5.73 -0.43 30.23
CA GLU A 348 -6.42 0.84 30.01
C GLU A 348 -6.35 1.25 28.53
N ILE A 349 -7.48 1.71 27.97
CA ILE A 349 -7.52 2.23 26.60
C ILE A 349 -6.88 3.62 26.61
N THR A 350 -5.81 3.77 25.86
CA THR A 350 -5.08 5.02 25.62
C THR A 350 -4.94 5.23 24.11
N PRO A 351 -4.55 6.42 23.62
CA PRO A 351 -4.28 6.65 22.21
C PRO A 351 -3.30 5.64 21.58
N GLU A 352 -2.37 5.10 22.36
CA GLU A 352 -1.36 4.13 21.92
C GLU A 352 -1.89 2.69 21.93
N THR A 353 -2.82 2.37 22.84
CA THR A 353 -3.34 1.00 22.98
C THR A 353 -4.65 0.79 22.25
N ILE A 354 -5.32 1.86 21.80
CA ILE A 354 -6.63 1.79 21.14
C ILE A 354 -6.62 0.92 19.88
N CYS A 355 -5.49 0.92 19.17
CA CYS A 355 -5.33 0.07 17.99
C CYS A 355 -5.49 -1.41 18.35
N HIS A 356 -5.07 -1.89 19.52
CA HIS A 356 -5.22 -3.30 19.92
C HIS A 356 -6.68 -3.75 20.08
N TYR A 357 -7.61 -2.80 20.22
CA TYR A 357 -9.04 -3.05 20.33
C TYR A 357 -9.77 -2.90 18.99
N PHE A 358 -8.99 -2.73 17.93
CA PHE A 358 -9.44 -2.60 16.58
C PHE A 358 -8.62 -3.55 15.68
N PRO A 359 -9.25 -4.04 14.63
CA PRO A 359 -8.60 -4.46 13.40
C PRO A 359 -7.42 -3.68 12.78
N ASN A 360 -6.35 -3.38 13.50
CA ASN A 360 -5.29 -2.54 12.93
C ASN A 360 -4.28 -3.36 12.12
N SER A 361 -3.74 -2.75 11.07
CA SER A 361 -2.59 -3.27 10.33
C SER A 361 -1.28 -2.67 10.83
N ASN A 362 -1.25 -2.22 12.09
CA ASN A 362 -0.17 -1.42 12.68
C ASN A 362 0.25 -0.23 11.79
N LYS A 363 -0.74 0.50 11.23
CA LYS A 363 -0.53 1.63 10.31
C LYS A 363 -0.02 1.26 8.91
N LEU A 364 0.15 -0.03 8.57
CA LEU A 364 0.72 -0.43 7.28
C LEU A 364 -0.14 0.03 6.10
N TRP A 365 -1.46 -0.12 6.18
CA TRP A 365 -2.37 0.38 5.15
C TRP A 365 -2.37 1.91 5.07
N LEU A 366 -2.35 2.58 6.21
CA LEU A 366 -2.24 4.05 6.26
C LEU A 366 -0.95 4.52 5.56
N HIS A 367 0.19 3.89 5.86
CA HIS A 367 1.48 4.20 5.24
C HIS A 367 1.46 3.93 3.74
N ARG A 368 0.89 2.80 3.31
CA ARG A 368 0.72 2.49 1.89
C ARG A 368 -0.10 3.55 1.17
N ARG A 369 -1.24 3.97 1.74
CA ARG A 369 -2.07 5.04 1.18
C ARG A 369 -1.34 6.38 1.12
N LYS A 370 -0.52 6.70 2.11
CA LYS A 370 0.35 7.88 2.06
C LYS A 370 1.35 7.81 0.89
N ASN A 371 1.99 6.66 0.69
CA ASN A 371 2.97 6.47 -0.38
C ASN A 371 2.31 6.52 -1.76
N ASP A 372 1.28 5.70 -1.98
CA ASP A 372 0.55 5.67 -3.25
C ASP A 372 -0.12 7.01 -3.52
N GLY A 373 -0.61 7.71 -2.48
CA GLY A 373 -1.19 9.04 -2.60
C GLY A 373 -0.17 10.10 -2.98
N SER A 374 1.05 10.01 -2.46
CA SER A 374 2.14 10.93 -2.79
C SER A 374 2.58 10.77 -4.24
N LEU A 375 2.48 9.55 -4.77
CA LEU A 375 2.75 9.20 -6.16
C LEU A 375 1.53 9.37 -7.09
N ASN A 376 0.34 9.65 -6.54
CA ASN A 376 -0.95 9.53 -7.24
C ASN A 376 -1.11 8.19 -8.00
N ARG A 377 -0.59 7.09 -7.44
CA ARG A 377 -0.65 5.78 -8.06
C ARG A 377 -2.10 5.29 -8.12
N VAL A 378 -2.57 4.88 -9.28
CA VAL A 378 -3.91 4.30 -9.48
C VAL A 378 -3.84 2.77 -9.61
N PRO A 379 -4.90 2.03 -9.24
CA PRO A 379 -4.84 0.57 -9.06
C PRO A 379 -4.81 -0.24 -10.36
N SER A 380 -5.24 0.34 -11.48
CA SER A 380 -5.25 -0.35 -12.78
C SER A 380 -5.06 0.62 -13.94
N THR A 381 -4.60 0.10 -15.08
CA THR A 381 -4.55 0.85 -16.34
C THR A 381 -5.93 1.30 -16.83
N HIS A 382 -7.00 0.63 -16.39
CA HIS A 382 -8.38 0.96 -16.71
C HIS A 382 -9.02 1.96 -15.75
N PHE A 383 -8.31 2.40 -14.71
CA PHE A 383 -8.84 3.34 -13.73
C PHE A 383 -9.40 4.62 -14.36
N PHE A 384 -8.66 5.28 -15.27
CA PHE A 384 -9.15 6.50 -15.91
C PHE A 384 -10.40 6.24 -16.78
N PRO A 385 -10.44 5.20 -17.64
CA PRO A 385 -11.67 4.81 -18.32
C PRO A 385 -12.87 4.53 -17.38
N GLN A 386 -12.61 3.92 -16.22
CA GLN A 386 -13.64 3.69 -15.20
C GLN A 386 -14.16 5.01 -14.61
N VAL A 387 -13.26 5.95 -14.29
CA VAL A 387 -13.62 7.29 -13.82
C VAL A 387 -14.42 8.06 -14.89
N TRP A 388 -14.05 7.94 -16.16
CA TRP A 388 -14.83 8.52 -17.26
C TRP A 388 -16.27 7.99 -17.25
N SER A 389 -16.43 6.69 -17.05
CA SER A 389 -17.75 6.05 -16.98
C SER A 389 -18.55 6.49 -15.75
N VAL A 390 -17.89 6.72 -14.61
CA VAL A 390 -18.52 7.32 -13.42
C VAL A 390 -18.94 8.78 -13.69
N LEU A 391 -18.12 9.53 -14.41
CA LEU A 391 -18.38 10.92 -14.77
C LEU A 391 -19.56 11.04 -15.74
N ASP A 392 -19.66 10.16 -16.74
CA ASP A 392 -20.80 10.15 -17.68
C ASP A 392 -22.13 9.79 -16.99
N ARG A 393 -22.05 8.99 -15.91
CA ARG A 393 -23.19 8.61 -15.05
C ARG A 393 -23.54 9.65 -13.97
N SER A 394 -22.88 10.81 -13.89
CA SER A 394 -23.15 11.84 -12.87
C SER A 394 -23.15 13.25 -13.47
N LYS A 395 -23.45 14.31 -12.70
CA LYS A 395 -23.24 15.70 -13.18
C LYS A 395 -21.78 16.16 -13.08
N GLY A 396 -20.93 15.41 -12.41
CA GLY A 396 -19.55 15.78 -12.13
C GLY A 396 -19.03 15.14 -10.84
N LEU A 397 -17.76 15.37 -10.56
CA LEU A 397 -17.12 15.08 -9.29
C LEU A 397 -16.81 16.38 -8.57
N MET A 398 -16.88 16.40 -7.24
CA MET A 398 -16.56 17.57 -6.41
C MET A 398 -15.56 17.24 -5.31
N ILE A 399 -14.63 18.17 -5.09
CA ILE A 399 -13.72 18.23 -3.94
C ILE A 399 -13.76 19.68 -3.43
N LYS A 400 -14.44 19.91 -2.30
CA LYS A 400 -14.65 21.27 -1.75
C LYS A 400 -15.24 22.20 -2.82
N ASN A 401 -14.52 23.25 -3.19
CA ASN A 401 -14.94 24.24 -4.20
C ASN A 401 -14.48 23.90 -5.63
N HIS A 402 -13.83 22.75 -5.83
CA HIS A 402 -13.32 22.31 -7.12
C HIS A 402 -14.22 21.24 -7.71
N SER A 403 -14.54 21.36 -8.99
CA SER A 403 -15.39 20.41 -9.71
C SER A 403 -14.72 19.90 -10.97
N LEU A 404 -14.81 18.60 -11.23
CA LEU A 404 -14.63 18.02 -12.56
C LEU A 404 -16.03 17.77 -13.14
N PRO A 405 -16.57 18.68 -13.98
CA PRO A 405 -17.93 18.55 -14.48
C PRO A 405 -18.05 17.45 -15.53
N ARG A 406 -19.24 16.86 -15.68
CA ARG A 406 -19.50 15.94 -16.80
C ARG A 406 -19.35 16.64 -18.14
N ASP A 407 -20.08 17.73 -18.34
CA ASP A 407 -20.02 18.53 -19.55
C ASP A 407 -19.18 19.81 -19.29
N PRO A 408 -18.24 20.16 -20.17
CA PRO A 408 -17.97 19.55 -21.47
C PRO A 408 -16.97 18.38 -21.44
N THR A 409 -16.43 17.99 -20.27
CA THR A 409 -15.34 17.00 -20.14
C THR A 409 -15.60 15.71 -20.92
N VAL A 410 -16.74 15.06 -20.71
CA VAL A 410 -17.15 13.80 -21.35
C VAL A 410 -17.49 14.01 -22.84
N LEU A 411 -17.96 15.20 -23.22
CA LEU A 411 -18.27 15.54 -24.62
C LEU A 411 -17.01 15.79 -25.45
N GLU A 412 -15.98 16.36 -24.83
CA GLU A 412 -14.76 16.77 -25.50
C GLU A 412 -13.62 15.75 -25.37
N LYS A 413 -13.69 14.85 -24.39
CA LYS A 413 -12.60 13.92 -24.04
C LYS A 413 -13.08 12.48 -24.04
N THR A 414 -12.24 11.61 -24.58
CA THR A 414 -12.46 10.16 -24.61
C THR A 414 -11.90 9.47 -23.36
N ALA A 415 -12.45 8.31 -23.01
CA ALA A 415 -12.10 7.57 -21.78
C ALA A 415 -10.61 7.14 -21.71
N GLU A 416 -9.98 6.90 -22.86
CA GLU A 416 -8.62 6.38 -22.98
C GLU A 416 -7.57 7.47 -23.29
N GLU A 417 -7.97 8.73 -23.47
CA GLU A 417 -7.00 9.76 -23.81
C GLU A 417 -6.19 10.24 -22.61
N PHE A 418 -4.92 10.55 -22.87
CA PHE A 418 -3.99 11.04 -21.84
C PHE A 418 -4.45 12.37 -21.20
N ASN A 419 -5.08 13.26 -21.97
CA ASN A 419 -5.56 14.55 -21.45
C ASN A 419 -6.70 14.41 -20.45
N PHE A 420 -7.56 13.40 -20.61
CA PHE A 420 -8.59 13.08 -19.62
C PHE A 420 -7.95 12.57 -18.33
N ALA A 421 -7.00 11.66 -18.45
CA ALA A 421 -6.27 11.12 -17.31
C ALA A 421 -5.56 12.23 -16.50
N LEU A 422 -4.92 13.19 -17.18
CA LEU A 422 -4.32 14.37 -16.54
C LEU A 422 -5.36 15.26 -15.84
N ALA A 423 -6.56 15.41 -16.40
CA ALA A 423 -7.63 16.20 -15.78
C ALA A 423 -8.14 15.55 -14.49
N VAL A 424 -8.34 14.22 -14.48
CA VAL A 424 -8.68 13.44 -13.29
C VAL A 424 -7.58 13.55 -12.24
N GLU A 425 -6.32 13.38 -12.63
CA GLU A 425 -5.20 13.45 -11.69
C GLU A 425 -5.02 14.87 -11.11
N SER A 426 -5.20 15.92 -11.92
CA SER A 426 -5.21 17.31 -11.44
C SER A 426 -6.36 17.57 -10.48
N PHE A 427 -7.53 16.98 -10.73
CA PHE A 427 -8.68 17.05 -9.84
C PHE A 427 -8.40 16.36 -8.49
N LEU A 428 -7.87 15.13 -8.50
CA LEU A 428 -7.47 14.41 -7.28
C LEU A 428 -6.34 15.13 -6.52
N GLY A 429 -5.51 15.91 -7.22
CA GLY A 429 -4.47 16.74 -6.62
C GLY A 429 -4.95 17.79 -5.61
N TRP A 430 -6.25 18.12 -5.58
CA TRP A 430 -6.84 19.04 -4.59
C TRP A 430 -6.96 18.45 -3.18
N PHE A 431 -6.79 17.14 -3.01
CA PHE A 431 -6.60 16.54 -1.70
C PHE A 431 -5.20 16.87 -1.17
N ALA A 432 -5.13 17.54 -0.02
CA ALA A 432 -3.85 17.89 0.61
C ALA A 432 -3.18 16.67 1.25
N ASP A 433 -3.97 15.83 1.94
CA ASP A 433 -3.51 14.59 2.56
C ASP A 433 -3.38 13.48 1.50
N PRO A 434 -2.17 12.93 1.27
CA PRO A 434 -1.97 11.82 0.35
C PRO A 434 -2.83 10.58 0.68
N ALA A 435 -3.04 10.27 1.97
CA ALA A 435 -3.83 9.10 2.34
C ALA A 435 -5.31 9.27 1.95
N GLU A 436 -5.88 10.46 2.18
CA GLU A 436 -7.25 10.79 1.77
C GLU A 436 -7.40 10.79 0.25
N ARG A 437 -6.36 11.24 -0.47
CA ARG A 437 -6.31 11.16 -1.93
C ARG A 437 -6.42 9.71 -2.42
N GLN A 438 -5.78 8.76 -1.74
CA GLN A 438 -5.93 7.34 -2.08
C GLN A 438 -7.31 6.79 -1.73
N ILE A 439 -7.90 7.18 -0.60
CA ILE A 439 -9.29 6.82 -0.32
C ILE A 439 -10.22 7.36 -1.42
N ALA A 440 -9.96 8.55 -1.98
CA ALA A 440 -10.73 9.06 -3.10
C ALA A 440 -10.59 8.20 -4.38
N VAL A 441 -9.41 7.64 -4.64
CA VAL A 441 -9.17 6.66 -5.72
C VAL A 441 -9.99 5.37 -5.47
N GLU A 442 -10.02 4.88 -4.22
CA GLU A 442 -10.83 3.73 -3.82
C GLU A 442 -12.33 4.02 -3.96
N VAL A 443 -12.79 5.23 -3.61
CA VAL A 443 -14.18 5.69 -3.81
C VAL A 443 -14.55 5.66 -5.27
N LEU A 444 -13.71 6.19 -6.16
CA LEU A 444 -13.99 6.20 -7.61
C LEU A 444 -13.99 4.79 -8.21
N SER A 445 -13.08 3.93 -7.77
CA SER A 445 -13.04 2.52 -8.21
C SER A 445 -14.31 1.78 -7.76
N THR A 446 -14.74 1.99 -6.51
CA THR A 446 -15.97 1.40 -5.96
C THR A 446 -17.22 1.96 -6.66
N ALA A 447 -17.25 3.27 -6.90
CA ALA A 447 -18.35 3.91 -7.61
C ALA A 447 -18.49 3.41 -9.05
N TYR A 448 -17.39 2.98 -9.70
CA TYR A 448 -17.50 2.38 -11.02
C TYR A 448 -18.37 1.11 -11.00
N GLU A 449 -18.18 0.25 -10.00
CA GLU A 449 -18.90 -1.02 -9.81
C GLU A 449 -20.35 -0.81 -9.37
N ASP A 450 -20.57 0.07 -8.39
CA ASP A 450 -21.83 0.11 -7.63
C ASP A 450 -22.73 1.30 -7.95
N LEU A 451 -22.27 2.27 -8.75
CA LEU A 451 -23.12 3.42 -9.13
C LEU A 451 -24.18 2.99 -10.17
N PRO A 452 -25.49 3.16 -9.89
CA PRO A 452 -26.59 2.80 -10.80
C PRO A 452 -26.61 3.66 -12.08
N GLU A 453 -27.60 3.45 -12.94
CA GLU A 453 -27.83 4.32 -14.10
C GLU A 453 -27.97 5.81 -13.72
N ARG A 454 -27.70 6.66 -14.71
CA ARG A 454 -27.42 8.11 -14.63
C ARG A 454 -28.01 8.88 -13.43
N LYS A 455 -27.13 9.50 -12.63
CA LYS A 455 -27.48 10.41 -11.53
C LYS A 455 -27.48 11.88 -11.95
N GLU A 456 -28.47 12.63 -11.45
CA GLU A 456 -28.60 14.07 -11.67
C GLU A 456 -27.80 14.95 -10.68
N GLN A 457 -26.95 14.35 -9.85
CA GLN A 457 -26.14 15.07 -8.86
C GLN A 457 -24.65 14.81 -9.10
N ALA A 458 -23.81 15.73 -8.63
CA ALA A 458 -22.37 15.54 -8.62
C ALA A 458 -21.96 14.69 -7.39
N LEU A 459 -20.93 13.87 -7.55
CA LEU A 459 -20.39 13.07 -6.45
C LEU A 459 -19.40 13.90 -5.63
N ASP A 460 -19.77 14.24 -4.40
CA ASP A 460 -18.90 14.91 -3.44
C ASP A 460 -18.01 13.88 -2.75
N LEU A 461 -16.74 13.80 -3.19
CA LEU A 461 -15.82 12.78 -2.70
C LEU A 461 -15.50 12.97 -1.20
N PRO A 462 -15.17 14.18 -0.70
CA PRO A 462 -14.99 14.40 0.74
C PRO A 462 -16.20 13.97 1.58
N MET A 463 -17.43 14.28 1.15
CA MET A 463 -18.63 13.88 1.89
C MET A 463 -18.81 12.35 1.91
N ILE A 464 -18.54 11.66 0.80
CA ILE A 464 -18.59 10.19 0.74
C ILE A 464 -17.57 9.58 1.71
N ILE A 465 -16.34 10.10 1.72
CA ILE A 465 -15.28 9.65 2.62
C ILE A 465 -15.68 9.85 4.09
N GLU A 466 -16.16 11.04 4.46
CA GLU A 466 -16.56 11.34 5.83
C GLU A 466 -17.70 10.42 6.31
N ARG A 467 -18.70 10.18 5.45
CA ARG A 467 -19.80 9.26 5.77
C ARG A 467 -19.33 7.81 5.93
N ALA A 468 -18.39 7.36 5.11
CA ALA A 468 -17.80 6.03 5.25
C ALA A 468 -17.04 5.89 6.58
N ILE A 469 -16.24 6.90 6.95
CA ILE A 469 -15.54 6.94 8.25
C ILE A 469 -16.56 6.91 9.41
N ARG A 470 -17.64 7.70 9.32
CA ARG A 470 -18.69 7.74 10.34
C ARG A 470 -19.37 6.38 10.54
N LYS A 471 -19.78 5.72 9.44
CA LYS A 471 -20.39 4.38 9.50
C LYS A 471 -19.46 3.35 10.13
N PHE A 472 -18.18 3.41 9.77
CA PHE A 472 -17.15 2.60 10.40
C PHE A 472 -17.07 2.87 11.91
N TRP A 473 -16.99 4.14 12.31
CA TRP A 473 -16.87 4.53 13.71
C TRP A 473 -18.07 4.08 14.54
N GLU A 474 -19.28 4.32 14.07
CA GLU A 474 -20.52 3.94 14.76
C GLU A 474 -20.59 2.43 15.01
N LYS A 475 -20.34 1.63 13.96
CA LYS A 475 -20.31 0.17 14.05
C LYS A 475 -19.21 -0.32 14.99
N TRP A 476 -18.02 0.27 14.92
CA TRP A 476 -16.89 -0.10 15.78
C TRP A 476 -17.15 0.22 17.26
N CYS A 477 -17.75 1.39 17.54
CA CYS A 477 -18.15 1.78 18.89
C CYS A 477 -19.26 0.90 19.46
N GLU A 478 -20.23 0.48 18.64
CA GLU A 478 -21.29 -0.44 19.03
C GLU A 478 -20.71 -1.79 19.47
N ILE A 479 -19.82 -2.37 18.66
CA ILE A 479 -19.14 -3.66 18.96
C ILE A 479 -18.36 -3.59 20.29
N ASN A 480 -17.77 -2.43 20.60
CA ASN A 480 -16.91 -2.24 21.77
C ASN A 480 -17.57 -1.51 22.95
N GLN A 481 -18.89 -1.26 22.90
CA GLN A 481 -19.61 -0.39 23.84
C GLN A 481 -19.34 -0.74 25.31
N LYS A 482 -19.45 -2.03 25.68
CA LYS A 482 -19.21 -2.52 27.05
C LYS A 482 -17.80 -2.25 27.56
N ARG A 483 -16.80 -2.21 26.66
CA ARG A 483 -15.40 -1.94 26.98
C ARG A 483 -15.15 -0.43 27.10
N PHE A 484 -15.72 0.36 26.20
CA PHE A 484 -15.57 1.82 26.20
C PHE A 484 -16.25 2.48 27.39
N GLN A 485 -17.38 1.95 27.86
CA GLN A 485 -18.03 2.42 29.10
C GLN A 485 -17.14 2.31 30.35
N LYS A 486 -16.19 1.36 30.36
CA LYS A 486 -15.25 1.18 31.48
C LYS A 486 -13.97 2.00 31.30
N SER A 487 -13.75 2.56 30.11
CA SER A 487 -12.56 3.32 29.77
C SER A 487 -12.60 4.72 30.35
N THR A 488 -11.44 5.19 30.81
CA THR A 488 -11.24 6.60 31.17
C THR A 488 -11.20 7.51 29.94
N PHE A 489 -10.72 7.00 28.82
CA PHE A 489 -10.57 7.72 27.55
C PHE A 489 -11.92 8.10 26.92
N PHE A 490 -12.93 7.23 27.02
CA PHE A 490 -14.27 7.46 26.45
C PHE A 490 -15.31 7.95 27.47
N LYS A 491 -14.88 8.55 28.59
CA LYS A 491 -15.78 9.06 29.64
C LYS A 491 -16.79 10.09 29.12
N GLU A 492 -16.38 10.91 28.16
CA GLU A 492 -17.23 11.96 27.56
C GLU A 492 -18.12 11.43 26.42
N GLY A 493 -18.10 10.12 26.19
CA GLY A 493 -18.89 9.44 25.16
C GLY A 493 -18.08 9.06 23.93
N THR A 494 -18.73 8.40 22.98
CA THR A 494 -18.14 7.87 21.74
C THR A 494 -18.71 8.54 20.49
N GLN A 495 -19.25 9.76 20.64
CA GLN A 495 -19.80 10.52 19.52
C GLN A 495 -18.71 10.77 18.47
N PHE A 496 -19.08 10.69 17.19
CA PHE A 496 -18.13 10.83 16.08
C PHE A 496 -17.49 12.22 16.07
N GLU A 497 -18.28 13.26 16.32
CA GLU A 497 -17.85 14.66 16.28
C GLU A 497 -16.71 14.98 17.25
N SER A 498 -16.61 14.24 18.36
CA SER A 498 -15.51 14.42 19.33
C SER A 498 -14.26 13.59 19.01
N HIS A 499 -14.31 12.69 18.01
CA HIS A 499 -13.25 11.73 17.71
C HIS A 499 -12.93 11.63 16.21
N VAL A 500 -13.18 12.67 15.42
CA VAL A 500 -13.04 12.66 13.96
C VAL A 500 -11.63 12.24 13.51
N ASP A 501 -10.58 12.81 14.10
CA ASP A 501 -9.19 12.51 13.71
C ASP A 501 -8.81 11.06 14.00
N LEU A 502 -9.23 10.54 15.15
CA LEU A 502 -9.00 9.17 15.55
C LEU A 502 -9.78 8.18 14.66
N ALA A 503 -11.05 8.47 14.39
CA ALA A 503 -11.88 7.70 13.48
C ALA A 503 -11.27 7.64 12.09
N ARG A 504 -10.81 8.79 11.58
CA ARG A 504 -10.11 8.92 10.29
C ARG A 504 -8.84 8.08 10.28
N GLN A 505 -8.01 8.18 11.32
CA GLN A 505 -6.76 7.42 11.40
C GLN A 505 -6.99 5.91 11.40
N LEU A 506 -7.97 5.42 12.17
CA LEU A 506 -8.31 4.00 12.21
C LEU A 506 -8.92 3.53 10.88
N PHE A 507 -9.81 4.33 10.28
CA PHE A 507 -10.41 4.02 8.98
C PHE A 507 -9.36 3.94 7.87
N PHE A 508 -8.40 4.87 7.84
CA PHE A 508 -7.32 4.87 6.85
C PHE A 508 -6.31 3.75 7.05
N ASP A 509 -6.41 2.99 8.15
CA ASP A 509 -5.62 1.78 8.38
C ASP A 509 -6.37 0.47 8.10
N LEU A 510 -7.64 0.56 7.69
CA LEU A 510 -8.39 -0.61 7.21
C LEU A 510 -7.82 -1.13 5.89
N PRO A 511 -7.93 -2.43 5.60
CA PRO A 511 -7.64 -2.96 4.28
C PRO A 511 -8.50 -2.30 3.19
N SER A 512 -8.04 -2.38 1.93
CA SER A 512 -8.79 -1.91 0.77
C SER A 512 -10.03 -2.78 0.52
N GLU A 513 -9.89 -4.10 0.68
CA GLU A 513 -10.94 -5.10 0.45
C GLU A 513 -11.16 -6.01 1.68
N GLY A 514 -12.33 -6.66 1.73
CA GLY A 514 -12.73 -7.55 2.83
C GLY A 514 -13.97 -7.07 3.57
N THR A 515 -14.44 -7.83 4.55
CA THR A 515 -15.70 -7.55 5.28
C THR A 515 -15.62 -6.31 6.16
N GLU A 516 -14.46 -6.06 6.76
CA GLU A 516 -14.15 -4.82 7.49
C GLU A 516 -13.06 -4.07 6.73
N SER A 517 -13.46 -3.43 5.63
CA SER A 517 -12.56 -2.73 4.73
C SER A 517 -13.12 -1.39 4.32
N THR A 518 -12.23 -0.52 3.86
CA THR A 518 -12.60 0.78 3.27
C THR A 518 -13.62 0.61 2.13
N SER A 519 -13.42 -0.33 1.19
CA SER A 519 -14.41 -0.59 0.13
C SER A 519 -15.77 -0.96 0.70
N THR A 520 -15.87 -1.82 1.72
CA THR A 520 -17.17 -2.18 2.32
C THR A 520 -17.92 -0.95 2.85
N TYR A 521 -17.25 -0.07 3.59
CA TYR A 521 -17.89 1.14 4.13
C TYR A 521 -18.21 2.17 3.04
N ILE A 522 -17.38 2.25 1.99
CA ILE A 522 -17.65 3.07 0.81
C ILE A 522 -18.89 2.53 0.08
N LYS A 523 -19.02 1.22 -0.14
CA LYS A 523 -20.18 0.58 -0.78
C LYS A 523 -21.47 0.87 -0.02
N LEU A 524 -21.46 0.69 1.30
CA LEU A 524 -22.59 1.04 2.17
C LEU A 524 -22.98 2.51 2.05
N THR A 525 -22.00 3.39 1.90
CA THR A 525 -22.24 4.83 1.74
C THR A 525 -22.82 5.14 0.37
N LEU A 526 -22.23 4.61 -0.71
CA LEU A 526 -22.69 4.82 -2.09
C LEU A 526 -24.11 4.30 -2.33
N ALA A 527 -24.50 3.21 -1.67
CA ALA A 527 -25.85 2.66 -1.70
C ALA A 527 -26.91 3.65 -1.18
N GLU A 528 -26.58 4.56 -0.26
CA GLU A 528 -27.49 5.59 0.23
C GLU A 528 -27.61 6.80 -0.69
N PHE A 529 -26.70 6.89 -1.67
CA PHE A 529 -26.83 7.89 -2.73
C PHE A 529 -27.69 7.37 -3.89
N ILE A 530 -28.01 6.07 -3.94
CA ILE A 530 -28.96 5.43 -4.89
C ILE A 530 -30.38 5.78 -4.44
#